data_AF-A0AAV1AQN7-F1
#
_entry.id   AF-A0AAV1AQN7-F1
#
_cell.length_a   1.000
_cell.length_b   1.000
_cell.length_c   1.000
_cell.angle_alpha   90.00
_cell.angle_beta   90.00
_cell.angle_gamma   90.00
#
_symmetry.space_group_name_H-M   'P 1'
#
loop_
_entity.id
_entity.type
_entity.pdbx_description
1 polymer ?
#
loop_
_entity_poly.entity_id
_entity_poly.type
_entity_poly.pdbx_seq_one_letter_code
_entity_poly.pdbx_strand_id
1 'polypeptide(L)'
;MPHKANPIDFENSESNLGVANGGFFSSKLEVADFTTLQGIGKLQVNEARLSEDLNQCWEVLAEPIQTVMRRYNVPEPYEKLKELTRGKAITKESLRDFIEGLNIS
;
A
#
# COMPACT_ATOMS: atom_id res chain seq x y z
N MET A 1 -24.62 1.49 1.58
CA MET A 1 -23.49 1.97 2.39
C MET A 1 -22.62 0.78 2.71
N PRO A 2 -21.30 0.81 2.48
CA PRO A 2 -20.43 -0.27 2.92
C PRO A 2 -20.51 -0.38 4.44
N HIS A 3 -20.86 -1.56 4.96
CA HIS A 3 -20.93 -1.83 6.38
C HIS A 3 -19.56 -2.30 6.86
N LYS A 4 -19.18 -1.95 8.09
CA LYS A 4 -17.91 -2.39 8.68
C LYS A 4 -17.95 -3.92 8.84
N ALA A 5 -17.14 -4.64 8.07
CA ALA A 5 -16.95 -6.07 8.23
C ALA A 5 -16.05 -6.32 9.46
N ASN A 6 -16.45 -7.27 10.31
CA ASN A 6 -15.65 -7.69 11.46
C ASN A 6 -14.77 -8.89 11.05
N PRO A 7 -13.44 -8.83 11.16
CA PRO A 7 -12.53 -9.89 10.68
C PRO A 7 -12.44 -11.11 11.60
N ILE A 8 -13.51 -11.50 12.28
CA ILE A 8 -13.48 -12.53 13.34
C ILE A 8 -13.03 -13.92 12.84
N ASP A 9 -13.30 -14.28 11.58
CA ASP A 9 -12.81 -15.54 11.03
C ASP A 9 -11.27 -15.55 10.86
N PHE A 10 -10.68 -14.38 10.57
CA PHE A 10 -9.22 -14.23 10.52
C PHE A 10 -8.61 -14.22 11.91
N GLU A 11 -9.25 -13.56 12.89
CA GLU A 11 -8.81 -13.59 14.30
C GLU A 11 -8.83 -15.02 14.87
N ASN A 12 -9.87 -15.80 14.55
CA ASN A 12 -9.97 -17.21 14.92
C ASN A 12 -8.89 -18.06 14.23
N SER A 13 -8.59 -17.78 12.96
CA SER A 13 -7.51 -18.45 12.24
C SER A 13 -6.15 -18.21 12.90
N GLU A 14 -5.82 -16.94 13.16
CA GLU A 14 -4.56 -16.53 13.79
C GLU A 14 -4.34 -17.22 15.15
N SER A 15 -5.37 -17.26 15.99
CA SER A 15 -5.32 -17.93 17.28
C SER A 15 -5.06 -19.44 17.15
N ASN A 16 -5.76 -20.12 16.23
CA ASN A 16 -5.55 -21.56 16.02
C ASN A 16 -4.18 -21.87 15.39
N LEU A 17 -3.64 -21.01 14.52
CA LEU A 17 -2.26 -21.13 14.03
C LEU A 17 -1.23 -21.02 15.16
N GLY A 18 -1.45 -20.09 16.11
CA GLY A 18 -0.59 -19.95 17.29
C GLY A 18 -0.57 -21.23 18.14
N VAL A 19 -1.74 -21.83 18.39
CA VAL A 19 -1.85 -23.10 19.14
C VAL A 19 -1.26 -24.27 18.36
N ALA A 20 -1.48 -24.34 17.04
CA ALA A 20 -0.93 -25.38 16.19
C ALA A 20 0.60 -25.38 16.23
N ASN A 21 1.23 -24.21 16.13
CA ASN A 21 2.70 -24.07 16.18
C ASN A 21 3.26 -24.30 17.59
N GLY A 22 2.59 -23.80 18.62
CA GLY A 22 3.07 -23.93 20.00
C GLY A 22 3.00 -25.35 20.55
N GLY A 23 1.99 -26.12 20.14
CA GLY A 23 1.76 -27.49 20.62
C GLY A 23 1.97 -28.60 19.59
N PHE A 24 2.38 -28.26 18.36
CA PHE A 24 2.45 -29.18 17.22
C PHE A 24 1.14 -29.97 16.98
N PHE A 25 0.00 -29.29 17.13
CA PHE A 25 -1.32 -29.89 16.94
C PHE A 25 -1.80 -29.72 15.50
N SER A 26 -1.69 -30.77 14.68
CA SER A 26 -2.13 -30.76 13.27
C SER A 26 -3.62 -30.43 13.10
N SER A 27 -4.47 -30.86 14.03
CA SER A 27 -5.92 -30.57 13.98
C SER A 27 -6.24 -29.08 14.11
N LYS A 28 -5.37 -28.29 14.76
CA LYS A 28 -5.53 -26.85 14.87
C LYS A 28 -5.18 -26.12 13.58
N LEU A 29 -4.28 -26.70 12.78
CA LEU A 29 -3.98 -26.21 11.44
C LEU A 29 -5.20 -26.32 10.52
N GLU A 30 -5.90 -27.47 10.55
CA GLU A 30 -7.12 -27.68 9.76
C GLU A 30 -8.22 -26.67 10.10
N VAL A 31 -8.39 -26.35 11.39
CA VAL A 31 -9.36 -25.34 11.84
C VAL A 31 -8.97 -23.95 11.36
N ALA A 32 -7.68 -23.59 11.45
CA ALA A 32 -7.20 -22.30 10.96
C ALA A 32 -7.41 -22.14 9.45
N ASP A 33 -7.11 -23.18 8.67
CA ASP A 33 -7.34 -23.19 7.22
C ASP A 33 -8.82 -23.01 6.89
N PHE A 34 -9.70 -23.74 7.58
CA PHE A 34 -11.14 -23.62 7.40
C PHE A 34 -11.65 -22.20 7.69
N THR A 35 -11.26 -21.61 8.82
CA THR A 35 -11.71 -20.26 9.18
C THR A 35 -11.12 -19.19 8.26
N THR A 36 -9.90 -19.38 7.76
CA THR A 36 -9.31 -18.51 6.73
C THR A 36 -10.15 -18.49 5.47
N LEU A 37 -10.56 -19.67 4.97
CA LEU A 37 -11.39 -19.77 3.78
C LEU A 37 -12.77 -19.11 3.96
N GLN A 38 -13.37 -19.24 5.14
CA GLN A 38 -14.61 -18.55 5.49
C GLN A 38 -14.42 -17.02 5.47
N GLY A 39 -13.31 -16.52 6.03
CA GLY A 39 -12.98 -15.10 6.02
C GLY A 39 -12.79 -14.56 4.60
N ILE A 40 -12.03 -15.27 3.76
CA ILE A 40 -11.80 -14.89 2.35
C ILE A 40 -13.12 -14.81 1.58
N GLY A 41 -14.04 -15.77 1.78
CA GLY A 41 -15.34 -15.78 1.12
C GLY A 41 -16.25 -14.60 1.48
N LYS A 42 -15.96 -13.87 2.56
CA LYS A 42 -16.72 -12.69 3.01
C LYS A 42 -16.10 -11.37 2.54
N LEU A 43 -14.90 -11.38 1.96
CA LEU A 43 -14.21 -10.16 1.54
C LEU A 43 -14.90 -9.51 0.34
N GLN A 44 -15.10 -8.19 0.44
CA GLN A 44 -15.51 -7.35 -0.67
C GLN A 44 -14.56 -6.16 -0.74
N VAL A 45 -14.01 -5.91 -1.93
CA VAL A 45 -13.06 -4.81 -2.15
C VAL A 45 -13.80 -3.47 -2.02
N ASN A 46 -13.23 -2.55 -1.24
CA ASN A 46 -13.69 -1.17 -1.19
C ASN A 46 -12.85 -0.30 -2.14
N GLU A 47 -13.19 -0.34 -3.42
CA GLU A 47 -12.48 0.39 -4.48
C GLU A 47 -12.45 1.90 -4.23
N ALA A 48 -13.54 2.47 -3.73
CA ALA A 48 -13.62 3.90 -3.45
C ALA A 48 -12.61 4.32 -2.36
N ARG A 49 -12.48 3.52 -1.29
CA ARG A 49 -11.50 3.80 -0.23
C ARG A 49 -10.06 3.66 -0.75
N LEU A 50 -9.79 2.61 -1.52
CA LEU A 50 -8.48 2.40 -2.14
C LEU A 50 -8.11 3.55 -3.09
N SER A 51 -9.04 3.98 -3.93
CA SER A 51 -8.83 5.10 -4.84
C SER A 51 -8.59 6.40 -4.09
N GLU A 52 -9.30 6.65 -2.98
CA GLU A 52 -9.08 7.83 -2.16
C GLU A 52 -7.67 7.81 -1.53
N ASP A 53 -7.25 6.68 -0.96
CA ASP A 53 -5.90 6.53 -0.40
C ASP A 53 -4.82 6.76 -1.48
N LEU A 54 -4.99 6.19 -2.68
CA LEU A 54 -4.07 6.42 -3.80
C LEU A 54 -4.05 7.89 -4.24
N ASN A 55 -5.19 8.58 -4.24
CA ASN A 55 -5.27 10.00 -4.59
C ASN A 55 -4.68 10.91 -3.51
N GLN A 56 -4.41 10.41 -2.31
CA GLN A 56 -3.78 11.16 -1.21
C GLN A 56 -2.27 10.88 -1.10
N CYS A 57 -1.78 9.79 -1.70
CA CYS A 57 -0.37 9.36 -1.63
C CYS A 57 0.41 9.64 -2.92
N TRP A 58 0.57 10.90 -3.32
CA TRP A 58 1.32 11.26 -4.55
C TRP A 58 2.83 11.05 -4.44
N GLU A 59 3.36 10.91 -3.22
CA GLU A 59 4.77 10.64 -2.95
C GLU A 59 5.28 9.32 -3.56
N VAL A 60 4.39 8.36 -3.81
CA VAL A 60 4.75 7.08 -4.44
C VAL A 60 5.30 7.26 -5.86
N LEU A 61 4.99 8.38 -6.51
CA LEU A 61 5.49 8.73 -7.85
C LEU A 61 6.92 9.30 -7.83
N ALA A 62 7.54 9.49 -6.67
CA ALA A 62 8.90 10.02 -6.59
C ALA A 62 9.92 9.10 -7.28
N GLU A 63 9.85 7.78 -7.07
CA GLU A 63 10.77 6.81 -7.69
C GLU A 63 10.69 6.80 -9.23
N PRO A 64 9.51 6.68 -9.87
CA PRO A 64 9.45 6.67 -11.33
C PRO A 64 9.93 7.99 -11.93
N ILE A 65 9.67 9.13 -11.27
CA ILE A 65 10.20 10.43 -11.70
C ILE A 65 11.73 10.45 -11.62
N GLN A 66 12.34 9.96 -10.54
CA GLN A 66 13.80 9.84 -10.44
C GLN A 66 14.36 8.96 -11.55
N THR A 67 13.70 7.84 -11.86
CA THR A 67 14.13 6.92 -12.90
C THR A 67 14.10 7.59 -14.28
N VAL A 68 13.06 8.38 -14.58
CA VAL A 68 13.00 9.18 -15.82
C VAL A 68 14.09 10.27 -15.83
N MET A 69 14.28 11.00 -14.74
CA MET A 69 15.32 12.02 -14.63
C MET A 69 16.72 11.44 -14.88
N ARG A 70 17.03 10.25 -14.34
CA ARG A 70 18.29 9.54 -14.59
C ARG A 70 18.43 9.16 -16.06
N ARG A 71 17.36 8.72 -16.71
CA ARG A 71 17.35 8.37 -18.14
C ARG A 71 17.73 9.56 -19.03
N TYR A 72 17.30 10.77 -18.68
CA TYR A 72 17.60 11.99 -19.40
C TYR A 72 18.84 12.74 -18.88
N ASN A 73 19.68 12.08 -18.08
CA ASN A 73 20.91 12.65 -17.51
C ASN A 73 20.69 13.94 -16.69
N VAL A 74 19.53 14.09 -16.05
CA VAL A 74 19.30 15.19 -15.11
C VAL A 74 20.23 15.01 -13.90
N PRO A 75 21.00 16.03 -13.50
CA PRO A 75 21.90 15.92 -12.36
C PRO A 75 21.12 15.83 -11.05
N GLU A 76 21.64 15.03 -10.13
CA GLU A 76 21.17 14.88 -8.75
C GLU A 76 19.63 14.70 -8.59
N PRO A 77 19.00 13.70 -9.25
CA PRO A 77 17.54 13.56 -9.23
C PRO A 77 16.92 13.39 -7.84
N TYR A 78 17.65 12.74 -6.95
CA TYR A 78 17.21 12.51 -5.58
C TYR A 78 17.13 13.81 -4.78
N GLU A 79 18.16 14.66 -4.84
CA GLU A 79 18.18 15.92 -4.09
C GLU A 79 17.13 16.90 -4.62
N LYS A 80 16.92 16.97 -5.95
CA LYS A 80 15.86 17.77 -6.57
C LYS A 80 14.46 17.39 -6.08
N LEU A 81 14.18 16.10 -5.92
CA LEU A 81 12.90 15.64 -5.36
C LEU A 81 12.81 15.86 -3.85
N LYS A 82 13.93 15.74 -3.13
CA LYS A 82 13.98 16.01 -1.68
C LYS A 82 13.75 17.49 -1.36
N GLU A 83 14.16 18.40 -2.24
CA GLU A 83 13.80 19.81 -2.13
C GLU A 83 12.29 20.04 -2.27
N LEU A 84 11.62 19.31 -3.16
CA LEU A 84 10.17 19.36 -3.34
C LEU A 84 9.41 18.87 -2.09
N THR A 85 9.94 17.87 -1.39
CA THR A 85 9.29 17.23 -0.22
C THR A 85 9.68 17.83 1.12
N ARG A 86 10.57 18.83 1.16
CA ARG A 86 11.08 19.34 2.43
C ARG A 86 10.02 20.13 3.19
N GLY A 87 9.42 19.46 4.18
CA GLY A 87 8.44 20.06 5.10
C GLY A 87 7.05 20.29 4.49
N LYS A 88 6.74 19.68 3.34
CA LYS A 88 5.44 19.77 2.66
C LYS A 88 5.00 18.39 2.17
N ALA A 89 3.70 18.12 2.25
CA ALA A 89 3.11 16.97 1.58
C ALA A 89 3.20 17.16 0.06
N ILE A 90 3.53 16.10 -0.67
CA ILE A 90 3.46 16.10 -2.13
C ILE A 90 1.99 16.10 -2.52
N THR A 91 1.55 17.14 -3.22
CA THR A 91 0.25 17.16 -3.89
C THR A 91 0.43 16.93 -5.39
N LYS A 92 -0.67 16.53 -6.05
CA LYS A 92 -0.74 16.43 -7.50
C LYS A 92 -0.22 17.68 -8.22
N GLU A 93 -0.62 18.85 -7.74
CA GLU A 93 -0.25 20.14 -8.32
C GLU A 93 1.25 20.38 -8.16
N SER A 94 1.79 20.19 -6.95
CA SER A 94 3.23 20.37 -6.70
C SER A 94 4.10 19.44 -7.55
N LEU A 95 3.66 18.19 -7.76
CA LEU A 95 4.37 17.22 -8.58
C LEU A 95 4.30 17.57 -10.06
N ARG A 96 3.13 18.06 -10.52
CA ARG A 96 2.93 18.50 -11.88
C ARG A 96 3.79 19.73 -12.21
N ASP A 97 3.79 20.73 -11.34
CA ASP A 97 4.62 21.94 -11.48
C ASP A 97 6.11 21.57 -11.52
N PHE A 98 6.52 20.60 -10.69
CA PHE A 98 7.89 20.08 -10.71
C PHE A 98 8.23 19.42 -12.05
N ILE A 99 7.36 18.56 -12.58
CA ILE A 99 7.59 17.86 -13.87
C ILE A 99 7.66 18.85 -15.03
N GLU A 100 6.75 19.83 -15.08
CA GLU A 100 6.73 20.88 -16.10
C GLU A 100 8.02 21.73 -16.05
N GLY A 101 8.59 21.93 -14.86
CA GLY A 101 9.86 22.65 -14.66
C GLY A 101 11.12 21.88 -15.07
N LEU A 102 11.06 20.56 -15.30
CA LEU A 102 12.26 19.76 -15.61
C LEU A 102 12.81 19.96 -17.03
N ASN A 103 12.10 20.65 -17.93
CA ASN A 103 12.54 21.00 -19.29
C ASN A 103 13.15 19.79 -20.06
N ILE A 104 12.54 18.63 -19.90
CA ILE A 104 12.97 17.39 -20.54
C ILE A 104 12.22 17.26 -21.87
N SER A 105 12.93 17.12 -22.99
CA SER A 105 12.38 16.97 -24.35
C SER A 105 12.73 15.60 -24.93
#